data_AF-I6VE37-F1
#
_entry.id   AF-I6VE37-F1
#
_cell.length_a   1.000
_cell.length_b   1.000
_cell.length_c   1.000
_cell.angle_alpha   90.00
_cell.angle_beta   90.00
_cell.angle_gamma   90.00
#
_symmetry.space_group_name_H-M   'P 1'
#
loop_
_entity.id
_entity.type
_entity.pdbx_description
1 polymer ?
#
loop_
_entity_poly.entity_id
_entity_poly.type
_entity_poly.pdbx_seq_one_letter_code
_entity_poly.pdbx_strand_id
1 'polypeptide(L)'
;TQYCDGLRGPFVVYDDQDPHRHLYDESTVITLGEWYHTPAPSIINIPQAHSTLINGKGRFSGGPPVDLAVVNVVQHKRYRLRLISVSCDPNYVFSIDGHQLK
;
A
#
# COMPACT_ATOMS: atom_id res chain seq x y z
N THR A 1 -10.20 10.22 13.72
CA THR A 1 -10.34 9.12 12.75
C THR A 1 -10.49 9.60 11.29
N GLN A 2 -10.37 10.90 10.99
CA GLN A 2 -10.55 11.45 9.63
C GLN A 2 -9.63 10.83 8.56
N TYR A 3 -8.37 10.51 8.88
CA TYR A 3 -7.47 9.89 7.89
C TYR A 3 -7.91 8.48 7.47
N CYS A 4 -8.71 7.79 8.29
CA CYS A 4 -9.34 6.50 7.96
C CYS A 4 -10.39 6.63 6.85
N ASP A 5 -11.00 7.81 6.75
CA ASP A 5 -11.95 8.17 5.69
C ASP A 5 -11.22 8.58 4.39
N GLY A 6 -9.89 8.45 4.33
CA GLY A 6 -9.13 8.53 3.08
C GLY A 6 -8.21 9.75 2.95
N LEU A 7 -8.18 10.69 3.90
CA LEU A 7 -7.21 11.80 3.89
C LEU A 7 -5.83 11.32 4.36
N ARG A 8 -5.15 10.56 3.50
CA ARG A 8 -3.85 9.93 3.72
C ARG A 8 -3.16 9.67 2.39
N GLY A 9 -1.83 9.72 2.38
CA GLY A 9 -1.06 9.50 1.17
C GLY A 9 0.43 9.36 1.45
N PRO A 10 1.20 8.85 0.46
CA PRO A 10 2.63 8.74 0.59
C PRO A 10 3.28 10.12 0.42
N PHE A 11 4.39 10.33 1.13
CA PHE A 11 5.27 11.47 0.93
C PHE A 11 6.71 10.97 0.83
N VAL A 12 7.39 11.31 -0.25
CA VAL A 12 8.76 10.83 -0.53
C VAL A 12 9.67 12.03 -0.69
N VAL A 13 10.70 12.09 0.16
CA VAL A 13 11.83 13.00 -0.03
C VAL A 13 12.95 12.20 -0.68
N TYR A 14 13.45 12.69 -1.81
CA TYR A 14 14.59 12.13 -2.50
C TYR A 14 15.88 12.82 -2.03
N ASP A 15 16.96 12.05 -2.00
CA ASP A 15 18.30 12.54 -1.70
C ASP A 15 19.14 12.42 -2.97
N ASP A 16 19.64 13.55 -3.46
CA ASP A 16 20.48 13.61 -4.65
C ASP A 16 21.83 12.90 -4.44
N GLN A 17 22.22 12.67 -3.18
CA GLN A 17 23.43 11.94 -2.78
C GLN A 17 23.10 10.65 -2.01
N ASP A 18 21.96 10.02 -2.33
CA ASP A 18 21.52 8.76 -1.69
C ASP A 18 22.63 7.68 -1.74
N PRO A 19 23.17 7.25 -0.57
CA PRO A 19 24.26 6.28 -0.52
C PRO A 19 23.86 4.92 -1.09
N HIS A 20 22.56 4.63 -1.17
CA HIS A 20 22.03 3.39 -1.73
C HIS A 20 21.64 3.51 -3.21
N ARG A 21 21.85 4.66 -3.87
CA ARG A 21 21.46 4.88 -5.27
C ARG A 21 21.98 3.81 -6.24
N HIS A 22 23.16 3.26 -5.98
CA HIS A 22 23.78 2.22 -6.79
C HIS A 22 23.12 0.81 -6.67
N LEU A 23 22.24 0.61 -5.68
CA LEU A 23 21.57 -0.68 -5.42
C LEU A 23 20.32 -0.90 -6.28
N TYR A 24 19.80 0.13 -6.95
CA TYR A 24 18.56 0.07 -7.70
C TYR A 24 18.62 0.92 -8.97
N ASP A 25 17.81 0.56 -9.96
CA ASP A 25 17.74 1.27 -11.23
C ASP A 25 16.53 2.21 -11.25
N GLU A 26 15.42 1.78 -10.63
CA GLU A 26 14.15 2.53 -10.54
C GLU A 26 13.64 2.57 -9.09
N SER A 27 12.77 3.52 -8.77
CA SER A 27 12.07 3.56 -7.48
C SER A 27 10.57 3.68 -7.69
N THR A 28 9.79 3.02 -6.85
CA THR A 28 8.33 3.07 -6.90
C THR A 28 7.74 2.99 -5.50
N VAL A 29 6.49 3.44 -5.34
CA VAL A 29 5.77 3.45 -4.06
C VAL A 29 4.71 2.35 -4.07
N ILE A 30 4.60 1.66 -2.93
CA ILE A 30 3.50 0.74 -2.64
C ILE A 30 2.87 1.19 -1.33
N THR A 31 1.62 1.63 -1.37
CA THR A 31 0.84 1.90 -0.16
C THR A 31 0.00 0.69 0.22
N LEU A 32 -0.07 0.41 1.51
CA LEU A 32 -0.98 -0.57 2.11
C LEU A 32 -1.94 0.17 3.05
N GLY A 33 -3.25 0.01 2.86
CA GLY A 33 -4.24 0.58 3.78
C GLY A 33 -5.54 -0.18 3.73
N GLU A 34 -6.23 -0.26 4.84
CA GLU A 34 -7.58 -0.84 4.90
C GLU A 34 -8.63 0.15 4.42
N TRP A 35 -9.81 -0.36 4.07
CA TRP A 35 -10.98 0.45 3.78
C TRP A 35 -12.19 -0.04 4.57
N TYR A 36 -12.97 0.92 5.04
CA TYR A 36 -14.24 0.68 5.73
C TYR A 36 -15.38 1.18 4.85
N HIS A 37 -16.46 0.41 4.72
CA HIS A 37 -17.68 0.89 4.04
C HIS A 37 -18.45 1.91 4.89
N THR A 38 -18.26 1.88 6.22
CA THR A 38 -18.85 2.81 7.17
C THR A 38 -17.88 3.96 7.44
N PRO A 39 -18.31 5.23 7.38
CA PRO A 39 -17.49 6.37 7.78
C PRO A 39 -16.98 6.19 9.21
N ALA A 40 -15.71 6.52 9.45
CA ALA A 40 -15.05 6.23 10.72
C ALA A 40 -15.75 6.83 11.95
N PRO A 41 -16.38 8.03 11.91
CA PRO A 41 -17.17 8.54 13.03
C PRO A 41 -18.45 7.76 13.35
N SER A 42 -18.95 6.97 12.39
CA SER A 42 -20.19 6.19 12.50
C SER A 42 -19.96 4.73 12.89
N ILE A 43 -18.71 4.33 13.14
CA ILE A 43 -18.38 2.99 13.60
C ILE A 43 -18.67 2.90 15.11
N ILE A 44 -19.60 2.02 15.50
CA ILE A 44 -20.07 1.86 16.89
C ILE A 44 -19.40 0.68 17.60
N ASN A 45 -18.95 -0.32 16.84
CA ASN A 45 -18.30 -1.53 17.34
C ASN A 45 -16.80 -1.54 17.05
N ILE A 46 -16.11 -2.61 17.41
CA ILE A 46 -14.71 -2.83 17.01
C ILE A 46 -14.62 -2.73 15.47
N PRO A 47 -13.83 -1.78 14.93
CA PRO A 47 -13.75 -1.56 13.49
C PRO A 47 -13.21 -2.79 12.79
N GLN A 48 -13.95 -3.30 11.80
CA GLN A 48 -13.48 -4.35 10.90
C GLN A 48 -13.31 -3.79 9.50
N ALA A 49 -12.09 -3.88 9.01
CA ALA A 49 -11.76 -3.54 7.63
C ALA A 49 -12.56 -4.43 6.68
N HIS A 50 -13.15 -3.83 5.64
CA HIS A 50 -13.87 -4.58 4.61
C HIS A 50 -12.91 -5.09 3.53
N SER A 51 -11.87 -4.32 3.24
CA SER A 51 -10.86 -4.66 2.25
C SER A 51 -9.50 -4.12 2.62
N THR A 52 -8.46 -4.79 2.13
CA THR A 52 -7.12 -4.24 1.98
C THR A 52 -7.01 -3.56 0.63
N LEU A 53 -6.50 -2.32 0.61
CA LEU A 53 -6.14 -1.57 -0.59
C LEU A 53 -4.62 -1.56 -0.74
N ILE A 54 -4.14 -2.02 -1.88
CA ILE A 54 -2.76 -1.82 -2.34
C ILE A 54 -2.82 -0.72 -3.40
N ASN A 55 -2.07 0.38 -3.23
CA ASN A 55 -2.11 1.53 -4.14
C ASN A 55 -3.56 2.01 -4.45
N GLY A 56 -4.42 2.01 -3.42
CA GLY A 56 -5.81 2.47 -3.50
C GLY A 56 -6.80 1.50 -4.16
N LYS A 57 -6.37 0.31 -4.57
CA LYS A 57 -7.25 -0.72 -5.17
C LYS A 57 -7.25 -1.99 -4.34
N GLY A 58 -8.42 -2.62 -4.23
CA GLY A 58 -8.61 -3.85 -3.48
C GLY A 58 -10.02 -4.40 -3.63
N ARG A 59 -10.23 -5.61 -3.13
CA ARG A 59 -11.54 -6.29 -3.13
C ARG A 59 -11.94 -6.61 -1.71
N PHE A 60 -13.25 -6.64 -1.46
CA PHE A 60 -13.83 -7.16 -0.23
C PHE A 60 -14.54 -8.50 -0.52
N SER A 61 -14.69 -9.33 0.51
CA SER A 61 -15.37 -10.63 0.37
C SER A 61 -16.83 -10.45 -0.07
N GLY A 62 -17.24 -11.16 -1.13
CA GLY A 62 -18.58 -11.04 -1.72
C GLY A 62 -18.80 -9.80 -2.60
N GLY A 63 -17.79 -8.95 -2.78
CA GLY A 63 -17.85 -7.79 -3.66
C GLY A 63 -17.68 -8.11 -5.16
N PRO A 64 -17.92 -7.13 -6.04
CA PRO A 64 -17.74 -7.31 -7.48
C PRO A 64 -16.25 -7.48 -7.86
N PRO A 65 -15.95 -8.09 -9.02
CA PRO A 65 -14.58 -8.20 -9.51
C PRO A 65 -14.09 -6.85 -10.05
N VAL A 66 -13.60 -5.99 -9.16
CA VAL A 66 -12.93 -4.73 -9.53
C VAL A 66 -11.46 -4.95 -9.88
N ASP A 67 -10.86 -4.03 -10.63
CA ASP A 67 -9.43 -4.08 -10.95
C ASP A 67 -8.55 -4.06 -9.70
N LEU A 68 -7.44 -4.79 -9.77
CA LEU A 68 -6.41 -4.77 -8.74
C LEU A 68 -5.30 -3.77 -9.10
N ALA A 69 -4.51 -3.38 -8.11
CA ALA A 69 -3.31 -2.61 -8.37
C ALA A 69 -2.27 -3.45 -9.13
N VAL A 70 -1.63 -2.83 -10.11
CA VAL A 70 -0.55 -3.44 -10.90
C VAL A 70 0.69 -2.61 -10.69
N VAL A 71 1.78 -3.26 -10.28
CA VAL A 71 3.12 -2.67 -10.21
C VAL A 71 3.94 -3.30 -11.33
N ASN A 72 4.15 -2.54 -12.41
CA ASN A 72 4.91 -3.03 -13.56
C ASN A 72 6.40 -3.00 -13.28
N VAL A 73 7.09 -4.06 -13.68
CA VAL A 73 8.55 -4.18 -13.61
C VAL A 73 9.11 -4.66 -14.94
N VAL A 74 10.36 -4.32 -15.21
CA VAL A 74 11.12 -4.83 -16.35
C VAL A 74 12.07 -5.92 -15.85
N GLN A 75 12.13 -7.04 -16.57
CA GLN A 75 13.05 -8.13 -16.25
C GLN A 75 14.49 -7.60 -16.14
N HIS A 76 15.22 -8.07 -15.13
CA HIS A 76 16.60 -7.69 -14.80
C HIS A 76 16.82 -6.25 -14.29
N LYS A 77 15.77 -5.41 -14.18
CA LYS A 77 15.86 -4.16 -13.41
C LYS A 77 15.63 -4.39 -11.92
N ARG A 78 16.31 -3.61 -11.10
CA ARG A 78 16.17 -3.58 -9.63
C ARG A 78 15.35 -2.37 -9.22
N TYR A 79 14.36 -2.60 -8.33
CA TYR A 79 13.43 -1.56 -7.90
C TYR A 79 13.56 -1.30 -6.40
N ARG A 80 13.76 -0.03 -6.02
CA ARG A 80 13.58 0.42 -4.64
C ARG A 80 12.09 0.59 -4.37
N LEU A 81 11.47 -0.47 -3.83
CA LEU A 81 10.09 -0.47 -3.37
C LEU A 81 9.98 0.33 -2.06
N ARG A 82 9.27 1.44 -2.10
CA ARG A 82 8.95 2.26 -0.92
C ARG A 82 7.61 1.78 -0.38
N LEU A 83 7.65 0.79 0.51
CA LEU A 83 6.46 0.24 1.16
C LEU A 83 6.01 1.16 2.30
N ILE A 84 4.79 1.67 2.23
CA ILE A 84 4.24 2.62 3.19
C ILE A 84 2.90 2.09 3.69
N SER A 85 2.82 1.79 4.99
CA SER A 85 1.52 1.57 5.63
C SER A 85 0.83 2.92 5.82
N VAL A 86 -0.32 3.09 5.19
CA VAL A 86 -1.26 4.19 5.44
C VAL A 86 -2.44 3.70 6.28
N SER A 87 -2.27 2.58 6.97
CA SER A 87 -3.28 1.91 7.81
C SER A 87 -3.76 2.75 8.99
N CYS A 88 -5.04 2.62 9.33
CA CYS A 88 -5.59 3.14 10.58
C CYS A 88 -5.44 2.24 11.79
N ASP A 89 -5.32 0.92 11.57
CA ASP A 89 -5.36 -0.08 12.64
C ASP A 89 -4.59 -1.35 12.26
N PRO A 90 -4.98 -2.12 11.22
CA PRO A 90 -4.34 -3.41 10.95
C PRO A 90 -2.86 -3.28 10.59
N ASN A 91 -2.08 -4.27 11.01
CA ASN A 91 -0.78 -4.55 10.43
C ASN A 91 -0.91 -5.52 9.24
N TYR A 92 0.12 -5.53 8.40
CA TYR A 92 0.17 -6.38 7.22
C TYR A 92 1.48 -7.17 7.21
N VAL A 93 1.36 -8.47 6.94
CA VAL A 93 2.49 -9.29 6.48
C VAL A 93 2.54 -9.14 4.97
N PHE A 94 3.62 -8.57 4.45
CA PHE A 94 3.79 -8.30 3.03
C PHE A 94 4.82 -9.25 2.41
N SER A 95 4.46 -9.86 1.29
CA SER A 95 5.35 -10.68 0.46
C SER A 95 4.97 -10.53 -1.01
N ILE A 96 5.90 -10.90 -1.90
CA ILE A 96 5.67 -10.97 -3.35
C ILE A 96 6.10 -12.37 -3.80
N ASP A 97 5.19 -13.11 -4.42
CA ASP A 97 5.43 -14.48 -4.84
C ASP A 97 6.65 -14.58 -5.76
N GLY A 98 7.54 -15.54 -5.48
CA GLY A 98 8.76 -15.76 -6.25
C GLY A 98 9.85 -14.70 -6.08
N HIS A 99 9.68 -13.73 -5.18
CA HIS A 99 10.64 -12.63 -4.98
C HIS A 99 11.11 -12.52 -3.53
N GLN A 100 12.39 -12.20 -3.36
CA GLN A 100 12.96 -11.83 -2.07
C GLN A 100 13.01 -10.31 -1.95
N LEU A 101 12.75 -9.79 -0.75
CA LEU A 101 12.91 -8.38 -0.42
C LEU A 101 14.26 -8.18 0.28
N LYS A 102 15.01 -7.16 -0.14
CA LYS A 102 16.32 -6.80 0.40
C LYS A 102 16.31 -5.35 0.86
#